data_AF-A0AAX4Y312-F1
#
_entry.id   AF-A0AAX4Y312-F1
#
_cell.length_a   1.000
_cell.length_b   1.000
_cell.length_c   1.000
_cell.angle_alpha   90.00
_cell.angle_beta   90.00
_cell.angle_gamma   90.00
#
_symmetry.space_group_name_H-M   'P 1'
#
loop_
_entity.id
_entity.type
_entity.pdbx_description
1 polymer ?
#
loop_
_entity_poly.entity_id
_entity_poly.type
_entity_poly.pdbx_seq_one_letter_code
_entity_poly.pdbx_strand_id
1 'polypeptide(L)'
;KLIKAIIGKKCEILWAKNGEEMVNLFKENRGKKLCIAESDVESYPGMFVRNANQSNSLKGVFAPYPKETVQGGHNKLQKLVAAREDYIAKCSGRRS
;
A
#
# COMPACT_ATOMS: atom_id res chain seq x y z
N LYS A 1 8.22 -5.52 10.91
CA LYS A 1 6.80 -5.50 10.48
C LYS A 1 6.48 -6.74 9.64
N LEU A 2 5.58 -7.59 10.14
CA LEU A 2 5.23 -8.88 9.53
C LEU A 2 3.94 -8.74 8.75
N ILE A 3 3.98 -9.00 7.45
CA ILE A 3 2.77 -9.12 6.62
C ILE A 3 2.22 -10.53 6.85
N LYS A 4 0.95 -10.64 7.26
CA LYS A 4 0.20 -11.90 7.42
C LYS A 4 -1.04 -11.89 6.53
N ALA A 5 -1.26 -12.96 5.78
CA ALA A 5 -2.53 -13.31 5.16
C ALA A 5 -2.61 -14.84 4.93
N ILE A 6 -3.49 -15.51 5.65
CA ILE A 6 -3.81 -16.94 5.47
C ILE A 6 -5.04 -17.04 4.56
N ILE A 7 -5.06 -17.96 3.57
CA ILE A 7 -6.27 -18.64 3.04
C ILE A 7 -5.84 -19.93 2.28
N GLY A 8 -6.45 -21.08 2.60
CA GLY A 8 -6.31 -22.38 1.91
C GLY A 8 -7.29 -22.53 0.73
N LYS A 9 -7.24 -23.55 -0.16
CA LYS A 9 -6.73 -24.93 -0.10
C LYS A 9 -5.84 -25.22 -1.32
N LYS A 10 -4.77 -26.00 -1.13
CA LYS A 10 -3.75 -26.38 -2.14
C LYS A 10 -2.88 -25.23 -2.69
N CYS A 11 -2.82 -24.10 -1.99
CA CYS A 11 -1.94 -22.99 -2.30
C CYS A 11 -0.84 -22.91 -1.24
N GLU A 12 0.37 -23.36 -1.57
CA GLU A 12 1.55 -22.97 -0.78
C GLU A 12 1.74 -21.47 -0.93
N ILE A 13 1.47 -20.73 0.15
CA ILE A 13 1.74 -19.30 0.24
C ILE A 13 3.21 -19.16 0.61
N LEU A 14 3.99 -18.62 -0.33
CA LEU A 14 5.39 -18.29 -0.12
C LEU A 14 5.46 -16.80 0.21
N TRP A 15 6.06 -16.49 1.36
CA TRP A 15 6.22 -15.13 1.86
C TRP A 15 7.58 -14.58 1.46
N ALA A 16 7.57 -13.49 0.71
CA ALA A 16 8.77 -12.71 0.47
C ALA A 16 8.98 -11.71 1.62
N LYS A 17 10.20 -11.65 2.16
CA LYS A 17 10.60 -10.69 3.19
C LYS A 17 11.05 -9.35 2.60
N ASN A 18 11.39 -9.32 1.31
CA ASN A 18 11.81 -8.12 0.59
C ASN A 18 11.51 -8.24 -0.92
N GLY A 19 11.79 -7.17 -1.67
CA GLY A 19 11.52 -7.12 -3.11
C GLY A 19 12.34 -8.09 -3.95
N GLU A 20 13.59 -8.37 -3.56
CA GLU A 20 14.45 -9.32 -4.28
C GLU A 20 13.94 -10.76 -4.15
N GLU A 21 13.57 -11.17 -2.94
CA GLU A 21 12.97 -12.47 -2.66
C GLU A 21 11.64 -12.62 -3.39
N MET A 22 10.82 -11.56 -3.45
CA MET A 22 9.56 -11.56 -4.21
C MET A 22 9.80 -11.85 -5.69
N VAL A 23 10.81 -11.21 -6.30
CA VAL A 23 11.16 -11.43 -7.71
C VAL A 23 11.67 -12.85 -7.93
N ASN A 24 12.48 -13.40 -7.03
CA ASN A 24 13.00 -14.76 -7.15
C ASN A 24 11.89 -15.80 -7.01
N LEU A 25 11.02 -15.67 -5.99
CA LEU A 25 9.86 -16.55 -5.80
C LEU A 25 8.93 -16.54 -7.02
N PHE A 26 8.70 -15.38 -7.64
CA PHE A 26 7.89 -15.30 -8.85
C PHE A 26 8.54 -16.00 -10.05
N LYS A 27 9.86 -15.87 -10.23
CA LYS A 27 10.62 -16.54 -11.29
C LYS A 27 10.61 -18.06 -11.14
N GLU A 28 10.80 -18.55 -9.92
CA GLU A 28 10.87 -19.98 -9.59
C GLU A 28 9.48 -20.65 -9.68
N ASN A 29 8.42 -19.89 -9.41
CA ASN A 29 7.04 -20.39 -9.40
C ASN A 29 6.24 -19.91 -10.60
N ARG A 30 6.77 -20.13 -11.82
CA ARG A 30 6.06 -19.74 -13.06
C ARG A 30 4.65 -20.33 -13.10
N GLY A 31 3.68 -19.49 -13.46
CA GLY A 31 2.25 -19.87 -13.51
C GLY A 31 1.48 -19.63 -12.20
N LYS A 32 2.13 -19.20 -11.11
CA LYS A 32 1.44 -18.74 -9.89
C LYS A 32 1.12 -17.24 -9.97
N LYS A 33 0.16 -16.80 -9.15
CA LYS A 33 -0.24 -15.38 -9.02
C LYS A 33 0.49 -14.73 -7.84
N LEU A 34 0.91 -13.48 -8.01
CA LEU A 34 1.50 -12.66 -6.94
C LEU A 34 0.43 -11.72 -6.36
N CYS A 35 0.36 -11.65 -5.03
CA CYS A 35 -0.45 -10.67 -4.31
C CYS A 35 0.48 -9.73 -3.55
N ILE A 36 0.27 -8.41 -3.71
CA ILE A 36 0.96 -7.37 -2.95
C ILE A 36 -0.10 -6.71 -2.07
N ALA A 37 0.16 -6.69 -0.77
CA ALA A 37 -0.73 -6.09 0.22
C ALA A 37 0.10 -5.44 1.34
N GLU A 38 -0.50 -4.46 2.00
CA GLU A 38 0.03 -3.86 3.22
C GLU A 38 -0.75 -4.36 4.43
N SER A 39 -0.11 -4.36 5.59
CA SER A 39 -0.72 -4.69 6.88
C SER A 39 -0.25 -3.71 7.95
N ASP A 40 -1.01 -3.57 9.04
CA ASP A 40 -0.69 -2.64 10.13
C ASP A 40 -0.64 -1.17 9.64
N VAL A 41 -1.62 -0.81 8.81
CA VAL A 41 -1.75 0.54 8.23
C VAL A 41 -2.50 1.42 9.21
N GLU A 42 -1.77 1.92 10.20
CA GLU A 42 -2.26 2.86 11.20
C GLU A 42 -1.49 4.19 11.14
N SER A 43 -2.23 5.31 11.13
CA SER A 43 -1.66 6.66 11.11
C SER A 43 -0.59 6.84 10.00
N TYR A 44 -0.86 6.26 8.83
CA TYR A 44 -0.05 6.30 7.62
C TYR A 44 -1.00 6.13 6.40
N PRO A 45 -0.78 6.83 5.27
CA PRO A 45 -1.64 6.69 4.11
C PRO A 45 -1.51 5.29 3.49
N GLY A 46 -2.63 4.69 3.09
CA GLY A 46 -2.61 3.43 2.35
C GLY A 46 -1.92 3.57 0.98
N MET A 47 -1.22 2.52 0.55
CA MET A 47 -0.53 2.49 -0.74
C MET A 47 -1.49 2.23 -1.90
N PHE A 48 -1.35 3.05 -2.94
CA PHE A 48 -1.79 2.74 -4.29
C PHE A 48 -0.62 2.22 -5.12
N VAL A 49 -0.89 1.36 -6.09
CA VAL A 49 0.13 0.86 -7.02
C VAL A 49 -0.11 1.44 -8.40
N ARG A 50 0.92 2.04 -8.99
CA ARG A 50 0.87 2.63 -10.34
C ARG A 50 1.97 2.05 -11.22
N ASN A 51 1.59 1.68 -12.44
CA ASN A 51 2.52 1.42 -13.53
C ASN A 51 2.37 2.53 -14.58
N ALA A 52 3.06 3.65 -14.37
CA ALA A 52 2.88 4.84 -15.21
C ALA A 52 3.41 4.64 -16.65
N ASN A 53 4.42 3.80 -16.81
CA ASN A 53 5.19 3.69 -18.05
C ASN A 53 4.99 2.34 -18.75
N GLN A 54 3.99 1.56 -18.35
CA GLN A 54 3.74 0.19 -18.84
C GLN A 54 4.98 -0.70 -18.81
N SER A 55 5.88 -0.46 -17.87
CA SER A 55 7.12 -1.21 -17.71
C SER A 55 6.90 -2.39 -16.79
N ASN A 56 7.93 -3.22 -16.60
CA ASN A 56 7.92 -4.31 -15.63
C ASN A 56 8.16 -3.82 -14.18
N SER A 57 7.83 -2.56 -13.88
CA SER A 57 8.01 -1.94 -12.57
C SER A 57 6.69 -1.42 -12.03
N LEU A 58 6.47 -1.65 -10.74
CA LEU A 58 5.33 -1.16 -9.99
C LEU A 58 5.83 -0.11 -8.99
N LYS A 59 5.22 1.08 -8.99
CA LYS A 59 5.56 2.16 -8.06
C LYS A 59 4.44 2.35 -7.04
N GLY A 60 4.80 2.34 -5.76
CA GLY A 60 3.92 2.77 -4.68
C GLY A 60 3.65 4.28 -4.76
N VAL A 61 2.38 4.67 -4.65
CA VAL A 61 1.92 6.07 -4.63
C VAL A 61 1.06 6.26 -3.38
N PHE A 62 1.33 7.32 -2.63
CA PHE A 62 0.66 7.62 -1.37
C PHE A 62 -0.06 8.95 -1.45
N ALA A 63 -1.22 9.05 -0.80
CA ALA A 63 -1.94 10.31 -0.69
C ALA A 63 -1.15 11.28 0.21
N PRO A 64 -0.91 12.54 -0.23
CA PRO A 64 -0.30 13.55 0.63
C PRO A 64 -1.19 13.88 1.83
N TYR A 65 -0.56 14.32 2.92
CA TYR A 65 -1.26 14.66 4.16
C TYR A 65 -2.23 15.84 3.93
N PRO A 66 -3.47 15.79 4.44
CA PRO A 66 -4.41 16.89 4.26
C PRO A 66 -3.96 18.13 5.03
N LYS A 67 -3.79 19.25 4.32
CA LYS A 67 -3.52 20.56 4.92
C LYS A 67 -4.81 21.22 5.37
N GLU A 68 -5.82 21.20 4.51
CA GLU A 68 -7.14 21.79 4.76
C GLU A 68 -8.25 20.84 4.34
N THR A 69 -9.31 20.78 5.16
CA THR A 69 -10.50 19.98 4.88
C THR A 69 -11.76 20.81 5.05
N VAL A 70 -12.70 20.68 4.12
CA VAL A 70 -14.00 21.38 4.12
C VAL A 70 -15.12 20.37 4.27
N GLN A 71 -16.13 20.67 5.10
CA GLN A 71 -17.31 19.82 5.22
C GLN A 71 -18.17 19.90 3.95
N GLY A 72 -18.58 18.74 3.42
CA GLY A 72 -19.33 18.67 2.18
C GLY A 72 -19.61 17.24 1.72
N GLY A 73 -19.60 17.04 0.41
CA GLY A 73 -19.86 15.75 -0.22
C GLY A 73 -21.31 15.30 -0.07
N HIS A 74 -21.52 13.99 -0.08
CA HIS A 74 -22.87 13.40 -0.04
C HIS A 74 -23.59 13.80 1.27
N ASN A 75 -24.72 14.50 1.15
CA ASN A 75 -25.53 15.00 2.25
C ASN A 75 -24.75 15.83 3.31
N LYS A 76 -23.62 16.45 2.94
CA LYS A 76 -22.75 17.23 3.85
C LYS A 76 -22.16 16.44 5.04
N LEU A 77 -22.05 15.12 4.92
CA LEU A 77 -21.50 14.24 5.97
C LEU A 77 -20.00 13.92 5.79
N GLN A 78 -19.38 14.38 4.71
CA GLN A 78 -17.99 14.07 4.39
C GLN A 78 -17.07 15.28 4.66
N LYS A 79 -15.78 15.01 4.85
CA LYS A 79 -14.73 16.03 4.83
C LYS A 79 -13.93 15.89 3.55
N LEU A 80 -14.01 16.89 2.68
CA LEU A 80 -13.30 16.95 1.41
C LEU A 80 -11.94 17.62 1.61
N VAL A 81 -10.89 17.04 1.05
CA VAL A 81 -9.53 17.59 1.13
C VAL A 81 -9.39 18.73 0.12
N ALA A 82 -9.33 19.97 0.61
CA ALA A 82 -9.21 21.19 -0.22
C ALA A 82 -7.75 21.51 -0.56
N ALA A 83 -6.84 21.31 0.40
CA ALA A 83 -5.41 21.51 0.22
C ALA A 83 -4.61 20.36 0.85
N ARG A 84 -3.41 20.14 0.34
CA ARG A 84 -2.50 19.06 0.73
C ARG A 84 -1.12 19.60 1.07
N GLU A 85 -0.43 18.88 1.93
CA GLU A 85 0.95 19.17 2.33
C GLU A 85 1.95 18.49 1.39
N ASP A 86 3.21 18.92 1.43
CA ASP A 86 4.33 18.31 0.67
C ASP A 86 4.94 17.07 1.36
N TYR A 87 4.26 16.53 2.38
CA TYR A 87 4.60 15.29 3.08
C TYR A 87 3.38 14.36 3.17
N ILE A 88 3.62 13.07 3.41
CA ILE A 88 2.55 12.04 3.38
C ILE A 88 2.07 11.60 4.77
N ALA A 89 2.90 11.75 5.81
CA ALA A 89 2.56 11.35 7.17
C ALA A 89 3.29 12.21 8.21
N LYS A 90 2.65 12.45 9.35
CA LYS A 90 3.29 13.01 10.55
C LYS A 90 3.75 11.86 11.46
N CYS A 91 4.93 12.01 12.06
CA CYS A 91 5.46 11.05 13.03
C CYS A 91 5.90 11.80 14.29
N SER A 92 5.26 11.51 15.42
CA SER A 92 5.59 12.11 16.72
C SER A 92 6.56 11.28 17.57
N GLY A 93 6.95 10.09 17.10
CA GLY A 93 7.84 9.19 17.83
C GLY A 93 8.37 8.04 16.98
N ARG A 94 9.20 7.18 17.61
CA ARG A 94 9.77 6.00 16.98
C ARG A 94 8.67 4.96 16.74
N ARG A 95 8.62 4.43 15.51
CA ARG A 95 7.74 3.30 15.13
C ARG A 95 8.60 2.04 14.93
N SER A 96 8.05 0.86 15.22
CA SER A 96 8.69 -0.46 15.15
C SER A 96 8.22 -1.30 13.96
#